data_AF-A0A382L1M9-F1
#
_entry.id   AF-A0A382L1M9-F1
#
_cell.length_a   1.000
_cell.length_b   1.000
_cell.length_c   1.000
_cell.angle_alpha   90.00
_cell.angle_beta   90.00
_cell.angle_gamma   90.00
#
_symmetry.space_group_name_H-M   'P 1'
#
loop_
_entity.id
_entity.type
_entity.pdbx_description
1 polymer ?
#
loop_
_entity_poly.entity_id
_entity_poly.type
_entity_poly.pdbx_seq_one_letter_code
_entity_poly.pdbx_strand_id
1 'polypeptide(L)'
;MLSHLKRRFGVFAALAVLAALTPALSTSVASAAPATTATAAGDTTTLSACPTNASIAAAGFTDTTSTDVDCIKYYGITSGTTATTYDPTGSVTRGQMAL
;
A
#
# COMPACT_ATOMS: atom_id res chain seq x y z
N MET A 1 -64.11 22.50 22.14
CA MET A 1 -63.48 22.40 20.80
C MET A 1 -61.98 22.75 20.78
N LEU A 2 -61.45 23.52 21.73
CA LEU A 2 -60.03 23.93 21.80
C LEU A 2 -59.00 22.80 22.02
N SER A 3 -59.38 21.68 22.67
CA SER A 3 -58.46 20.54 22.91
C SER A 3 -58.10 19.75 21.65
N HIS A 4 -59.02 19.63 20.69
CA HIS A 4 -58.73 18.95 19.43
C HIS A 4 -57.77 19.75 18.56
N LEU A 5 -57.84 21.09 18.64
CA LEU A 5 -56.95 21.97 17.90
C LEU A 5 -55.52 21.90 18.45
N LYS A 6 -55.34 21.91 19.79
CA LYS A 6 -54.03 21.72 20.44
C LYS A 6 -53.38 20.36 20.12
N ARG A 7 -54.17 19.29 20.08
CA ARG A 7 -53.69 17.94 19.74
C ARG A 7 -53.29 17.83 18.26
N ARG A 8 -54.01 18.49 17.36
CA ARG A 8 -53.69 18.53 15.92
C ARG A 8 -52.43 19.35 15.64
N PHE A 9 -52.26 20.50 16.29
CA PHE A 9 -51.02 21.29 16.18
C PHE A 9 -49.79 20.54 16.69
N GLY A 10 -49.91 19.76 17.78
CA GLY A 10 -48.81 18.91 18.27
C GLY A 10 -48.40 17.82 17.27
N VAL A 11 -49.37 17.21 16.58
CA VAL A 11 -49.09 16.20 15.54
C VAL A 11 -48.41 16.81 14.31
N PHE A 12 -48.84 18.01 13.89
CA PHE A 12 -48.18 18.73 12.80
C PHE A 12 -46.75 19.17 13.14
N ALA A 13 -46.50 19.62 14.38
CA ALA A 13 -45.15 19.95 14.84
C ALA A 13 -44.24 18.70 14.89
N ALA A 14 -44.77 17.55 15.35
CA ALA A 14 -44.01 16.30 15.37
C ALA A 14 -43.67 15.79 13.96
N LEU A 15 -44.60 15.88 13.00
CA LEU A 15 -44.35 15.55 11.60
C LEU A 15 -43.35 16.52 10.94
N ALA A 16 -43.39 17.80 11.27
CA ALA A 16 -42.43 18.79 10.76
C ALA A 16 -41.00 18.53 11.28
N VAL A 17 -40.86 18.16 12.56
CA VAL A 17 -39.56 17.75 13.12
C VAL A 17 -39.06 16.46 12.46
N LEU A 18 -39.93 15.47 12.26
CA LEU A 18 -39.52 14.21 11.61
C LEU A 18 -39.13 14.40 10.14
N ALA A 19 -39.78 15.32 9.41
CA ALA A 19 -39.47 15.64 8.01
C ALA A 19 -38.25 16.57 7.83
N ALA A 20 -37.85 17.32 8.87
CA ALA A 20 -36.63 18.14 8.83
C ALA A 20 -35.35 17.33 9.08
N LEU A 21 -35.45 16.14 9.69
CA LEU A 21 -34.31 15.24 9.90
C LEU A 21 -34.06 14.25 8.76
N THR A 22 -34.94 14.17 7.74
CA THR A 22 -34.83 13.17 6.66
C THR A 22 -33.81 13.46 5.54
N PRO A 23 -33.30 14.68 5.26
CA PRO A 23 -32.29 14.81 4.20
C PRO A 23 -30.87 14.41 4.67
N ALA A 24 -30.66 14.16 5.97
CA ALA A 24 -29.34 13.81 6.50
C ALA A 24 -28.95 12.32 6.37
N LEU A 25 -29.87 11.45 5.93
CA LEU A 25 -29.62 10.01 5.79
C LEU A 25 -29.53 9.54 4.33
N SER A 26 -29.69 10.45 3.37
CA SER A 26 -29.51 10.16 1.94
C SER A 26 -28.09 10.44 1.44
N THR A 27 -27.13 10.76 2.32
CA THR A 27 -25.71 10.64 1.97
C THR A 27 -25.36 9.16 1.95
N SER A 28 -25.67 8.52 0.85
CA SER A 28 -25.09 7.23 0.47
C SER A 28 -23.58 7.29 0.70
N VAL A 29 -23.07 6.49 1.65
CA VAL A 29 -21.63 6.25 1.87
C VAL A 29 -21.04 5.41 0.71
N ALA A 30 -21.63 5.51 -0.49
CA ALA A 30 -21.17 4.83 -1.69
C ALA A 30 -19.79 5.33 -2.18
N SER A 31 -19.17 6.29 -1.49
CA SER A 31 -17.84 6.85 -1.82
C SER A 31 -16.74 6.57 -0.81
N ALA A 32 -16.91 5.61 0.11
CA ALA A 32 -15.78 5.06 0.87
C ALA A 32 -15.14 3.83 0.20
N ALA A 33 -15.47 3.55 -1.06
CA ALA A 33 -14.63 2.67 -1.86
C ALA A 33 -13.38 3.49 -2.23
N PRO A 34 -12.15 3.00 -1.97
CA PRO A 34 -10.99 3.60 -2.59
C PRO A 34 -11.27 3.62 -4.10
N ALA A 35 -11.00 4.75 -4.75
CA ALA A 35 -10.93 4.80 -6.19
C ALA A 35 -9.72 3.95 -6.61
N THR A 36 -9.85 2.63 -6.53
CA THR A 36 -8.93 1.69 -7.16
C THR A 36 -9.28 1.76 -8.64
N THR A 37 -8.84 2.82 -9.30
CA THR A 37 -8.45 2.69 -10.70
C THR A 37 -7.47 1.54 -10.70
N ALA A 38 -7.88 0.38 -11.23
CA ALA A 38 -6.96 -0.70 -11.47
C ALA A 38 -5.85 -0.10 -12.32
N THR A 39 -4.66 0.05 -11.74
CA THR A 39 -3.50 0.39 -12.56
C THR A 39 -3.41 -0.74 -13.58
N ALA A 40 -3.34 -0.39 -14.87
CA ALA A 40 -3.19 -1.40 -15.89
C ALA A 40 -1.97 -2.26 -15.53
N ALA A 41 -2.09 -3.59 -15.68
CA ALA A 41 -0.95 -4.50 -15.58
C ALA A 41 0.04 -4.12 -16.69
N GLY A 42 0.92 -3.16 -16.40
CA GLY A 42 1.57 -2.35 -17.43
C GLY A 42 2.08 -0.99 -16.94
N ASP A 43 1.84 -0.61 -15.68
CA ASP A 43 2.63 0.45 -15.03
C ASP A 43 4.06 -0.05 -14.77
N THR A 44 4.79 -0.29 -15.85
CA THR A 44 6.22 -0.54 -15.85
C THR A 44 6.91 0.80 -15.72
N THR A 45 6.72 1.48 -14.58
CA THR A 45 7.73 2.43 -14.15
C THR A 45 9.04 1.66 -14.12
N THR A 46 9.98 2.02 -14.99
CA THR A 46 11.35 1.50 -14.99
C THR A 46 12.05 1.98 -13.72
N LEU A 47 11.65 1.44 -12.57
CA LEU A 47 12.38 1.57 -11.32
C LEU A 47 13.65 0.75 -11.51
N SER A 48 14.68 1.42 -11.99
CA SER A 48 16.02 0.88 -11.99
C SER A 48 16.52 0.90 -10.55
N ALA A 49 16.21 -0.16 -9.80
CA ALA A 49 16.73 -0.37 -8.45
C ALA A 49 18.27 -0.42 -8.47
N CYS A 50 18.82 -0.91 -9.58
CA CYS A 50 20.23 -0.83 -9.88
C CYS A 50 20.53 0.31 -10.85
N PRO A 51 21.46 1.22 -10.59
CA PRO A 51 21.82 2.27 -11.52
C PRO A 51 22.46 1.65 -12.77
N THR A 52 21.81 1.83 -13.93
CA THR A 52 22.30 1.35 -15.25
C THR A 52 23.62 1.95 -15.68
N ASN A 53 24.00 3.08 -15.09
CA ASN A 53 25.13 3.91 -15.52
C ASN A 53 26.10 4.25 -14.38
N ALA A 54 25.83 3.84 -13.13
CA ALA A 54 26.77 4.05 -12.05
C ALA A 54 27.71 2.84 -11.97
N SER A 55 28.99 3.14 -11.89
CA SER A 55 30.12 2.23 -11.85
C SER A 55 30.09 1.36 -10.60
N ILE A 56 29.17 0.39 -10.54
CA ILE A 56 29.18 -0.62 -9.48
C ILE A 56 30.42 -1.48 -9.69
N ALA A 57 31.36 -1.39 -8.76
CA ALA A 57 32.52 -2.26 -8.75
C ALA A 57 32.07 -3.70 -8.50
N ALA A 58 32.78 -4.67 -9.08
CA ALA A 58 32.51 -6.07 -8.83
C ALA A 58 32.50 -6.35 -7.31
N ALA A 59 31.52 -7.14 -6.86
CA ALA A 59 31.32 -7.47 -5.44
C ALA A 59 32.50 -8.23 -4.81
N GLY A 60 33.44 -8.72 -5.61
CA GLY A 60 34.60 -9.49 -5.14
C GLY A 60 34.28 -10.97 -4.87
N PHE A 61 33.11 -11.44 -5.27
CA PHE A 61 32.75 -12.85 -5.23
C PHE A 61 33.42 -13.64 -6.36
N THR A 62 33.91 -14.83 -6.07
CA THR A 62 34.58 -15.70 -7.06
C THR A 62 33.66 -16.76 -7.67
N ASP A 63 32.51 -16.98 -7.07
CA ASP A 63 31.53 -18.01 -7.43
C ASP A 63 30.36 -17.47 -8.28
N THR A 64 30.26 -16.15 -8.44
CA THR A 64 29.27 -15.50 -9.31
C THR A 64 29.86 -14.23 -9.91
N THR A 65 29.40 -13.90 -11.12
CA THR A 65 29.76 -12.68 -11.85
C THR A 65 28.52 -11.91 -12.30
N SER A 66 27.38 -12.14 -11.65
CA SER A 66 26.12 -11.47 -12.01
C SER A 66 26.14 -10.02 -11.54
N THR A 67 25.83 -9.10 -12.45
CA THR A 67 25.69 -7.67 -12.14
C THR A 67 24.57 -7.40 -11.14
N ASP A 68 23.59 -8.30 -11.04
CA ASP A 68 22.53 -8.21 -10.04
C ASP A 68 23.08 -8.42 -8.62
N VAL A 69 24.02 -9.36 -8.47
CA VAL A 69 24.68 -9.65 -7.19
C VAL A 69 25.58 -8.48 -6.79
N ASP A 70 26.31 -7.92 -7.75
CA ASP A 70 27.09 -6.71 -7.55
C ASP A 70 26.22 -5.56 -7.05
N CYS A 71 25.01 -5.44 -7.59
CA CYS A 71 24.07 -4.41 -7.19
C CYS A 71 23.60 -4.55 -5.74
N ILE A 72 23.11 -5.72 -5.38
CA ILE A 72 22.60 -5.95 -4.02
C ILE A 72 23.73 -5.90 -2.98
N LYS A 73 24.97 -6.24 -3.36
CA LYS A 73 26.15 -6.05 -2.51
C LYS A 73 26.49 -4.57 -2.34
N TYR A 74 26.44 -3.79 -3.43
CA TYR A 74 26.69 -2.35 -3.40
C TYR A 74 25.73 -1.61 -2.47
N TYR A 75 24.45 -2.00 -2.47
CA TYR A 75 23.45 -1.46 -1.56
C TYR A 75 23.48 -2.06 -0.15
N GLY A 76 24.41 -2.97 0.14
CA GLY A 76 24.53 -3.62 1.45
C GLY A 76 23.38 -4.58 1.80
N ILE A 77 22.58 -4.99 0.81
CA ILE A 77 21.48 -5.94 1.00
C ILE A 77 22.00 -7.35 1.26
N THR A 78 23.16 -7.70 0.69
CA THR A 78 23.82 -8.99 0.94
C THR A 78 25.29 -8.80 1.31
N SER A 79 25.79 -9.70 2.16
CA SER A 79 27.22 -9.78 2.46
C SER A 79 27.93 -10.98 1.82
N GLY A 80 27.17 -11.95 1.28
CA GLY A 80 27.68 -13.27 0.91
C GLY A 80 27.70 -14.24 2.10
N THR A 81 27.95 -15.53 1.83
CA THR A 81 28.18 -16.54 2.86
C THR A 81 29.57 -16.42 3.48
N THR A 82 30.54 -15.92 2.70
CA THR A 82 31.87 -15.53 3.15
C THR A 82 32.29 -14.22 2.46
N ALA A 83 33.49 -13.72 2.74
CA ALA A 83 34.01 -12.50 2.10
C ALA A 83 34.12 -12.60 0.57
N THR A 84 34.28 -13.81 0.01
CA THR A 84 34.50 -14.05 -1.42
C THR A 84 33.53 -15.07 -2.01
N THR A 85 32.52 -15.51 -1.27
CA THR A 85 31.51 -16.48 -1.73
C THR A 85 30.10 -15.98 -1.49
N TYR A 86 29.26 -16.02 -2.52
CA TYR A 86 27.84 -15.65 -2.45
C TYR A 86 26.92 -16.87 -2.24
N ASP A 87 27.23 -18.01 -2.86
CA ASP A 87 26.45 -19.25 -2.91
C ASP A 87 24.98 -19.05 -3.33
N PRO A 88 24.70 -18.75 -4.61
CA PRO A 88 23.36 -18.41 -5.08
C PRO A 88 22.35 -19.56 -4.99
N THR A 89 22.82 -20.81 -4.91
CA THR A 89 21.98 -22.02 -4.83
C THR A 89 21.85 -22.56 -3.41
N GLY A 90 22.61 -22.01 -2.47
CA GLY A 90 22.61 -22.41 -1.07
C GLY A 90 21.30 -22.09 -0.36
N SER A 91 21.05 -22.79 0.73
CA SER A 91 19.95 -22.45 1.63
C SER A 91 20.32 -21.28 2.51
N VAL A 92 19.45 -20.27 2.59
CA VAL A 92 19.63 -19.13 3.49
C VAL A 92 19.08 -19.46 4.87
N THR A 93 19.93 -19.39 5.89
CA THR A 93 19.52 -19.60 7.28
C THR A 93 18.80 -18.37 7.84
N ARG A 94 17.97 -18.55 8.87
CA ARG A 94 17.27 -17.42 9.52
C ARG A 94 18.24 -16.37 10.08
N GLY A 95 19.41 -16.79 10.54
CA GLY A 95 20.44 -15.86 11.02
C GLY A 95 20.93 -14.92 9.93
N GLN A 96 21.17 -15.43 8.72
CA GLN A 96 21.66 -14.62 7.59
C GLN A 96 20.66 -13.57 7.10
N MET A 97 19.35 -13.80 7.31
CA MET A 97 18.31 -12.81 6.98
C MET A 97 18.17 -11.69 8.01
N ALA A 98 18.83 -11.78 9.16
CA ALA A 98 18.71 -10.83 10.27
C ALA A 98 19.99 -9.99 10.49
N LEU A 99 21.03 -10.21 9.68
CA LEU A 99 22.31 -9.50 9.73
C LEU A 99 22.22 -8.10 9.11
#